data_AF-U5VSQ2-F1
#
_entry.id   AF-U5VSQ2-F1
#
_cell.length_a   1.000
_cell.length_b   1.000
_cell.length_c   1.000
_cell.angle_alpha   90.00
_cell.angle_beta   90.00
_cell.angle_gamma   90.00
#
_symmetry.space_group_name_H-M   'P 1'
#
loop_
_entity.id
_entity.type
_entity.pdbx_description
1 polymer ?
#
loop_
_entity_poly.entity_id
_entity_poly.type
_entity_poly.pdbx_seq_one_letter_code
_entity_poly.pdbx_strand_id
1 'polypeptide(L)'
;MNPASDLGNLTVVEVALGHPDTVTAEHWLGSLAVAPVLACTHLVRTPSPQVALTLGFDGELPDLPGSSPATLSRSSGRAVLYPGVEALTGTLTVADILTLSIIEHVEVLGSGPASPESLVDTDNFVRPQWWAGSLVLTTTPAAGGLLVPFETRNPTPCCAAH
;
A
#
# COMPACT_ATOMS: atom_id res chain seq x y z
N MET A 1 -8.33 -7.14 -18.54
CA MET A 1 -8.21 -8.08 -17.41
C MET A 1 -8.40 -7.25 -16.15
N ASN A 2 -9.24 -7.67 -15.21
CA ASN A 2 -9.41 -6.95 -13.95
C ASN A 2 -8.24 -7.32 -13.02
N PRO A 3 -7.37 -6.38 -12.63
CA PRO A 3 -6.20 -6.69 -11.81
C PRO A 3 -6.59 -7.24 -10.43
N ALA A 4 -7.80 -6.97 -9.93
CA ALA A 4 -8.29 -7.47 -8.63
C ALA A 4 -8.53 -8.99 -8.61
N SER A 5 -8.81 -9.62 -9.77
CA SER A 5 -9.03 -11.07 -9.86
C SER A 5 -7.75 -11.89 -9.66
N ASP A 6 -6.58 -11.27 -9.77
CA ASP A 6 -5.27 -11.94 -9.75
C ASP A 6 -4.75 -12.22 -8.34
N LEU A 7 -5.25 -11.48 -7.33
CA LEU A 7 -4.80 -11.66 -5.96
C LEU A 7 -5.27 -12.99 -5.36
N GLY A 8 -6.32 -13.61 -5.90
CA GLY A 8 -6.95 -14.83 -5.36
C GLY A 8 -6.05 -16.07 -5.38
N ASN A 9 -5.02 -16.08 -6.24
CA ASN A 9 -4.13 -17.22 -6.44
C ASN A 9 -2.74 -17.02 -5.82
N LEU A 10 -2.49 -15.87 -5.18
CA LEU A 10 -1.18 -15.60 -4.59
C LEU A 10 -0.92 -16.50 -3.39
N THR A 11 0.29 -17.03 -3.32
CA THR A 11 0.78 -17.65 -2.10
C THR A 11 1.24 -16.56 -1.14
N VAL A 12 0.56 -16.42 -0.01
CA VAL A 12 0.76 -15.32 0.94
C VAL A 12 1.49 -15.77 2.20
N VAL A 13 2.54 -15.05 2.57
CA VAL A 13 3.31 -15.24 3.80
C VAL A 13 3.41 -13.95 4.59
N GLU A 14 3.57 -14.10 5.89
CA GLU A 14 3.95 -13.02 6.79
C GLU A 14 5.43 -13.10 7.12
N VAL A 15 6.08 -11.95 7.23
CA VAL A 15 7.47 -11.83 7.65
C VAL A 15 7.58 -10.78 8.74
N ALA A 16 8.14 -11.15 9.89
CA ALA A 16 8.40 -10.26 11.01
C ALA A 16 9.85 -10.42 11.49
N LEU A 17 10.71 -9.48 11.11
CA LEU A 17 12.15 -9.50 11.40
C LEU A 17 12.59 -8.50 12.49
N GLY A 18 11.64 -7.85 13.19
CA GLY A 18 11.95 -6.80 14.16
C GLY A 18 12.31 -5.45 13.53
N HIS A 19 11.85 -5.15 12.32
CA HIS A 19 12.07 -3.85 11.69
C HIS A 19 11.47 -2.72 12.53
N PRO A 20 12.22 -1.67 12.87
CA PRO A 20 11.74 -0.61 13.77
C PRO A 20 10.75 0.35 13.09
N ASP A 21 10.82 0.47 11.76
CA ASP A 21 10.04 1.40 10.96
C ASP A 21 9.79 0.87 9.53
N THR A 22 8.90 1.56 8.81
CA THR A 22 8.51 1.16 7.44
C THR A 22 9.66 1.34 6.46
N VAL A 23 10.52 2.33 6.64
CA VAL A 23 11.69 2.57 5.78
C VAL A 23 12.63 1.38 5.80
N THR A 24 12.95 0.86 7.00
CA THR A 24 13.82 -0.31 7.17
C THR A 24 13.18 -1.55 6.58
N ALA A 25 11.88 -1.76 6.84
CA ALA A 25 11.12 -2.89 6.29
C ALA A 25 11.05 -2.88 4.76
N GLU A 26 10.83 -1.71 4.16
CA GLU A 26 10.74 -1.55 2.70
C GLU A 26 12.09 -1.60 2.02
N HIS A 27 13.17 -1.15 2.67
CA HIS A 27 14.52 -1.35 2.18
C HIS A 27 14.86 -2.86 2.12
N TRP A 28 14.50 -3.61 3.16
CA TRP A 28 14.64 -5.07 3.13
C TRP A 28 13.79 -5.70 2.01
N LEU A 29 12.54 -5.26 1.84
CA LEU A 29 11.68 -5.69 0.73
C LEU A 29 12.33 -5.47 -0.64
N GLY A 30 12.94 -4.31 -0.85
CA GLY A 30 13.66 -3.98 -2.10
C GLY A 30 14.95 -4.79 -2.32
N SER A 31 15.44 -5.51 -1.29
CA SER A 31 16.62 -6.37 -1.38
C SER A 31 16.30 -7.83 -1.75
N LEU A 32 15.01 -8.21 -1.80
CA LEU A 32 14.61 -9.58 -2.15
C LEU A 32 15.02 -9.93 -3.59
N ALA A 33 15.57 -11.13 -3.77
CA ALA A 33 15.97 -11.62 -5.08
C ALA A 33 14.75 -11.88 -6.00
N VAL A 34 13.62 -12.24 -5.41
CA VAL A 34 12.33 -12.42 -6.09
C VAL A 34 11.38 -11.37 -5.55
N ALA A 35 10.89 -10.48 -6.42
CA ALA A 35 9.93 -9.47 -6.03
C ALA A 35 8.55 -10.10 -5.81
N PRO A 36 7.86 -9.81 -4.70
CA PRO A 36 6.48 -10.19 -4.54
C PRO A 36 5.59 -9.35 -5.45
N VAL A 37 4.46 -9.93 -5.87
CA VAL A 37 3.42 -9.24 -6.65
C VAL A 37 2.62 -8.27 -5.77
N LEU A 38 2.47 -8.62 -4.49
CA LEU A 38 1.81 -7.81 -3.47
C LEU A 38 2.70 -7.72 -2.23
N ALA A 39 2.90 -6.53 -1.69
CA ALA A 39 3.52 -6.35 -0.38
C ALA A 39 2.74 -5.32 0.44
N CYS A 40 2.51 -5.63 1.70
CA CYS A 40 1.86 -4.73 2.66
C CYS A 40 2.69 -4.59 3.93
N THR A 41 2.78 -3.38 4.47
CA THR A 41 3.40 -3.12 5.78
C THR A 41 2.33 -3.03 6.88
N HIS A 42 2.63 -3.58 8.04
CA HIS A 42 1.75 -3.65 9.20
C HIS A 42 2.49 -3.19 10.45
N LEU A 43 1.92 -2.20 11.16
CA LEU A 43 2.44 -1.78 12.46
C LEU A 43 1.95 -2.75 13.54
N VAL A 44 2.86 -3.55 14.07
CA VAL A 44 2.58 -4.52 15.14
C VAL A 44 3.08 -3.95 16.45
N ARG A 45 2.23 -3.90 17.48
CA ARG A 45 2.59 -3.34 18.81
C ARG A 45 3.07 -4.38 19.81
N THR A 46 2.70 -5.63 19.63
CA THR A 46 2.94 -6.73 20.57
C THR A 46 3.59 -7.92 19.88
N PRO A 47 4.59 -8.60 20.48
CA PRO A 47 5.08 -8.40 21.85
C PRO A 47 6.00 -7.17 22.00
N SER A 48 6.54 -6.65 20.90
CA SER A 48 7.25 -5.37 20.87
C SER A 48 6.89 -4.60 19.59
N PRO A 49 6.96 -3.26 19.60
CA PRO A 49 6.72 -2.45 18.41
C PRO A 49 7.65 -2.82 17.26
N GLN A 50 7.08 -3.20 16.12
CA GLN A 50 7.82 -3.52 14.89
C GLN A 50 6.94 -3.36 13.65
N VAL A 51 7.56 -3.41 12.48
CA VAL A 51 6.87 -3.50 11.19
C VAL A 51 6.95 -4.94 10.66
N ALA A 52 5.78 -5.58 10.58
CA ALA A 52 5.62 -6.85 9.88
C ALA A 52 5.20 -6.61 8.43
N LEU A 53 5.49 -7.58 7.57
CA LEU A 53 5.18 -7.54 6.15
C LEU A 53 4.28 -8.71 5.78
N THR A 54 3.24 -8.45 5.00
CA THR A 54 2.52 -9.49 4.27
C THR A 54 2.98 -9.47 2.82
N LEU A 55 3.47 -10.59 2.30
CA LEU A 55 4.01 -10.72 0.96
C LEU A 55 3.22 -11.77 0.18
N GLY A 56 2.78 -11.43 -1.04
CA GLY A 56 2.09 -12.32 -1.96
C GLY A 56 2.93 -12.59 -3.19
N PHE A 57 3.19 -13.86 -3.48
CA PHE A 57 3.94 -14.32 -4.65
C PHE A 57 3.02 -15.07 -5.62
N ASP A 58 3.28 -14.90 -6.91
CA ASP A 58 2.70 -15.75 -7.94
C ASP A 58 3.55 -17.03 -8.04
N GLY A 59 2.98 -18.15 -7.62
CA GLY A 59 3.65 -19.46 -7.61
C GLY A 59 4.36 -19.81 -6.31
N GLU A 60 5.56 -20.40 -6.45
CA GLU A 60 6.31 -20.98 -5.34
C GLU A 60 6.88 -19.91 -4.40
N LEU A 61 6.78 -20.15 -3.10
CA LEU A 61 7.34 -19.25 -2.09
C LEU A 61 8.86 -19.34 -2.09
N PRO A 62 9.58 -18.21 -2.15
CA PRO A 62 11.01 -18.20 -1.89
C PRO A 62 11.29 -18.52 -0.42
N ASP A 63 12.48 -19.04 -0.13
CA ASP A 63 12.96 -19.20 1.23
C ASP A 63 13.20 -17.81 1.86
N LEU A 64 12.32 -17.44 2.79
CA LEU A 64 12.30 -16.13 3.43
C LEU A 64 12.56 -16.27 4.93
N PRO A 65 13.49 -15.47 5.49
CA PRO A 65 13.75 -15.52 6.92
C PRO A 65 12.51 -15.08 7.70
N GLY A 66 12.22 -15.78 8.80
CA GLY A 66 11.11 -15.44 9.69
C GLY A 66 9.74 -15.50 9.03
N SER A 67 9.60 -16.22 7.90
CA SER A 67 8.31 -16.37 7.23
C SER A 67 7.37 -17.30 8.01
N SER A 68 6.12 -16.89 8.14
CA SER A 68 5.03 -17.70 8.67
C SER A 68 3.82 -17.66 7.73
N PRO A 69 2.88 -18.60 7.85
CA PRO A 69 1.59 -18.49 7.16
C PRO A 69 0.93 -17.16 7.51
N ALA A 70 0.40 -16.45 6.52
CA ALA A 70 -0.20 -15.14 6.76
C ALA A 70 -1.53 -15.26 7.52
N THR A 71 -1.69 -14.47 8.59
CA THR A 71 -2.92 -14.38 9.38
C THR A 71 -3.65 -13.04 9.19
N LEU A 72 -2.98 -12.00 8.69
CA LEU A 72 -3.45 -10.62 8.52
C LEU A 72 -4.04 -10.34 7.12
N SER A 73 -4.15 -11.37 6.28
CA SER A 73 -4.52 -11.25 4.86
C SER A 73 -5.72 -10.32 4.61
N ARG A 74 -5.47 -9.22 3.88
CA ARG A 74 -6.43 -8.20 3.39
C ARG A 74 -7.33 -7.50 4.42
N SER A 75 -7.10 -7.71 5.71
CA SER A 75 -7.91 -7.09 6.77
C SER A 75 -7.36 -5.74 7.24
N SER A 76 -6.05 -5.50 7.04
CA SER A 76 -5.34 -4.29 7.45
C SER A 76 -4.01 -4.15 6.70
N GLY A 77 -3.31 -3.03 6.88
CA GLY A 77 -1.98 -2.79 6.33
C GLY A 77 -1.96 -1.81 5.16
N ARG A 78 -0.77 -1.25 4.88
CA ARG A 78 -0.50 -0.32 3.78
C ARG A 78 0.12 -1.08 2.63
N ALA A 79 -0.49 -1.05 1.45
CA ALA A 79 0.12 -1.66 0.27
C ALA A 79 1.28 -0.78 -0.23
N VAL A 80 2.44 -1.41 -0.41
CA VAL A 80 3.68 -0.75 -0.86
C VAL A 80 4.14 -1.26 -2.22
N LEU A 81 3.76 -2.50 -2.57
CA LEU A 81 3.86 -3.08 -3.91
C LEU A 81 2.52 -3.74 -4.23
N TYR A 82 2.02 -3.51 -5.43
CA TYR A 82 0.76 -4.08 -5.90
C TYR A 82 0.62 -3.89 -7.42
N PRO A 83 -0.18 -4.73 -8.12
CA PRO A 83 -0.34 -4.60 -9.56
C PRO A 83 -0.90 -3.23 -9.97
N GLY A 84 -0.25 -2.61 -10.95
CA GLY A 84 -0.62 -1.32 -11.51
C GLY A 84 -0.06 -0.09 -10.79
N VAL A 85 0.69 -0.26 -9.70
CA VAL A 85 1.33 0.86 -8.98
C VAL A 85 2.25 1.68 -9.88
N GLU A 86 2.94 1.02 -10.82
CA GLU A 86 3.85 1.62 -11.80
C GLU A 86 3.15 2.54 -12.81
N ALA A 87 1.84 2.37 -13.00
CA ALA A 87 1.02 3.24 -13.86
C ALA A 87 0.51 4.48 -13.12
N LEU A 88 0.58 4.51 -11.78
CA LEU A 88 0.07 5.60 -10.95
C LEU A 88 1.09 6.74 -10.82
N THR A 89 1.35 7.42 -11.94
CA THR A 89 2.35 8.48 -12.05
C THR A 89 1.74 9.81 -12.49
N GLY A 90 2.27 10.91 -11.97
CA GLY A 90 1.77 12.27 -12.26
C GLY A 90 0.32 12.49 -11.78
N THR A 91 -0.43 13.29 -12.54
CA THR A 91 -1.84 13.60 -12.26
C THR A 91 -2.76 12.67 -13.04
N LEU A 92 -3.65 11.97 -12.34
CA LEU A 92 -4.60 11.00 -12.91
C LEU A 92 -6.01 11.30 -12.43
N THR A 93 -7.04 10.87 -13.17
CA THR A 93 -8.40 10.86 -12.64
C THR A 93 -8.59 9.71 -11.64
N VAL A 94 -9.57 9.82 -10.76
CA VAL A 94 -10.00 8.69 -9.90
C VAL A 94 -10.38 7.48 -10.77
N ALA A 95 -11.06 7.69 -11.89
CA ALA A 95 -11.40 6.62 -12.84
C ALA A 95 -10.14 5.92 -13.39
N ASP A 96 -9.09 6.67 -13.74
CA ASP A 96 -7.83 6.10 -14.20
C ASP A 96 -7.17 5.25 -13.11
N ILE A 97 -7.11 5.74 -11.87
CA ILE A 97 -6.51 5.01 -10.74
C ILE A 97 -7.20 3.66 -10.52
N LEU A 98 -8.53 3.64 -10.52
CA LEU A 98 -9.33 2.42 -10.33
C LEU A 98 -9.24 1.45 -11.52
N THR A 99 -8.96 1.97 -12.72
CA THR A 99 -8.85 1.16 -13.94
C THR A 99 -7.44 0.56 -14.08
N LEU A 100 -6.42 1.33 -13.73
CA LEU A 100 -5.01 0.99 -13.95
C LEU A 100 -4.42 0.14 -12.83
N SER A 101 -5.04 0.10 -11.65
CA SER A 101 -4.51 -0.59 -10.48
C SER A 101 -5.53 -1.48 -9.78
N ILE A 102 -5.07 -2.25 -8.80
CA ILE A 102 -5.95 -3.05 -7.94
C ILE A 102 -6.72 -2.24 -6.89
N ILE A 103 -6.58 -0.90 -6.86
CA ILE A 103 -7.31 -0.06 -5.91
C ILE A 103 -8.81 -0.14 -6.24
N GLU A 104 -9.62 -0.41 -5.22
CA GLU A 104 -11.07 -0.59 -5.37
C GLU A 104 -11.84 0.69 -5.07
N HIS A 105 -11.31 1.52 -4.17
CA HIS A 105 -11.97 2.75 -3.75
C HIS A 105 -10.97 3.89 -3.59
N VAL A 106 -11.40 5.10 -3.98
CA VAL A 106 -10.72 6.35 -3.64
C VAL A 106 -11.65 7.18 -2.77
N GLU A 107 -11.18 7.55 -1.59
CA GLU A 107 -11.92 8.35 -0.62
C GLU A 107 -11.22 9.67 -0.35
N VAL A 108 -12.00 10.74 -0.17
CA VAL A 108 -11.54 12.02 0.34
C VAL A 108 -11.71 12.02 1.85
N LEU A 109 -10.63 12.26 2.59
CA LEU A 109 -10.62 12.25 4.04
C LEU A 109 -11.70 13.19 4.59
N GLY A 110 -12.61 12.64 5.39
CA GLY A 110 -13.71 13.37 6.03
C GLY A 110 -14.87 13.76 5.09
N SER A 111 -14.82 13.40 3.80
CA SER A 111 -15.85 13.74 2.81
C SER A 111 -16.46 12.52 2.08
N GLY A 112 -15.86 11.34 2.21
CA GLY A 112 -16.38 10.09 1.61
C GLY A 112 -15.81 9.83 0.21
N PRO A 113 -16.51 9.06 -0.66
CA PRO A 113 -16.00 8.68 -1.97
C PRO A 113 -15.66 9.88 -2.86
N ALA A 114 -14.52 9.81 -3.56
CA ALA A 114 -14.13 10.80 -4.54
C ALA A 114 -14.91 10.64 -5.85
N SER A 115 -15.12 11.74 -6.58
CA SER A 115 -15.77 11.70 -7.88
C SER A 115 -14.85 11.05 -8.93
N PRO A 116 -15.36 10.24 -9.88
CA PRO A 116 -14.53 9.60 -10.91
C PRO A 116 -13.67 10.58 -11.74
N GLU A 117 -14.17 11.79 -11.98
CA GLU A 117 -13.49 12.86 -12.70
C GLU A 117 -12.54 13.71 -11.85
N SER A 118 -12.52 13.52 -10.53
CA SER A 118 -11.58 14.25 -9.67
C SER A 118 -10.15 13.91 -10.04
N LEU A 119 -9.31 14.95 -10.16
CA LEU A 119 -7.89 14.81 -10.44
C LEU A 119 -7.12 14.56 -9.14
N VAL A 120 -6.25 13.55 -9.17
CA VAL A 120 -5.35 13.18 -8.08
C VAL A 120 -3.92 13.38 -8.57
N ASP A 121 -3.18 14.26 -7.92
CA ASP A 121 -1.72 14.33 -8.07
C ASP A 121 -1.09 13.27 -7.19
N THR A 122 -0.55 12.23 -7.83
CA THR A 122 -0.03 11.04 -7.16
C THR A 122 1.36 11.23 -6.57
N ASP A 123 2.11 12.25 -6.99
CA ASP A 123 3.55 12.42 -6.71
C ASP A 123 4.40 11.14 -6.92
N ASN A 124 3.91 10.22 -7.77
CA ASN A 124 4.48 8.89 -7.97
C ASN A 124 4.66 8.09 -6.64
N PHE A 125 3.82 8.38 -5.65
CA PHE A 125 3.84 7.77 -4.33
C PHE A 125 2.41 7.52 -3.85
N VAL A 126 1.91 6.30 -4.10
CA VAL A 126 0.54 5.91 -3.77
C VAL A 126 0.57 4.76 -2.77
N ARG A 127 -0.05 4.98 -1.61
CA ARG A 127 -0.04 4.07 -0.46
C ARG A 127 -1.45 3.76 0.02
N PRO A 128 -2.21 2.96 -0.73
CA PRO A 128 -3.55 2.59 -0.33
C PRO A 128 -3.49 1.62 0.86
N GLN A 129 -4.60 1.52 1.58
CA GLN A 129 -4.72 0.69 2.77
C GLN A 129 -5.81 -0.37 2.60
N TRP A 130 -5.59 -1.55 3.16
CA TRP A 130 -6.68 -2.50 3.31
C TRP A 130 -7.65 -2.01 4.37
N TRP A 131 -8.91 -1.86 3.97
CA TRP A 131 -10.00 -1.49 4.85
C TRP A 131 -11.20 -2.37 4.56
N ALA A 132 -11.66 -3.11 5.57
CA ALA A 132 -12.82 -4.00 5.46
C ALA A 132 -12.77 -4.97 4.25
N GLY A 133 -11.57 -5.41 3.86
CA GLY A 133 -11.38 -6.35 2.75
C GLY A 133 -11.15 -5.71 1.38
N SER A 134 -11.27 -4.39 1.26
CA SER A 134 -11.01 -3.65 0.01
C SER A 134 -9.77 -2.77 0.11
N LEU A 135 -9.08 -2.59 -1.01
CA LEU A 135 -7.94 -1.70 -1.08
C LEU A 135 -8.37 -0.26 -1.37
N VAL A 136 -8.23 0.61 -0.37
CA VAL A 136 -8.74 1.99 -0.38
C VAL A 136 -7.59 2.99 -0.42
N LEU A 137 -7.59 3.89 -1.40
CA LEU A 137 -6.73 5.06 -1.43
C LEU A 137 -7.43 6.24 -0.75
N THR A 138 -6.93 6.67 0.40
CA THR A 138 -7.37 7.91 1.04
C THR A 138 -6.60 9.11 0.49
N THR A 139 -7.33 10.16 0.14
CA THR A 139 -6.83 11.42 -0.42
C THR A 139 -7.24 12.61 0.43
N THR A 140 -6.58 13.75 0.24
CA THR A 140 -6.94 15.04 0.85
C THR A 140 -7.01 16.13 -0.21
N PRO A 141 -7.88 17.15 -0.04
CA PRO A 141 -7.90 18.29 -0.96
C PRO A 141 -6.60 19.08 -0.94
N ALA A 142 -6.15 19.52 -2.12
CA ALA A 142 -5.00 20.38 -2.33
C ALA A 142 -5.37 21.63 -3.16
N ALA A 143 -4.40 22.51 -3.36
CA ALA A 143 -4.60 23.72 -4.17
C ALA A 143 -5.02 23.36 -5.61
N GLY A 144 -5.81 24.24 -6.24
CA GLY A 144 -6.24 24.06 -7.63
C GLY A 144 -7.33 23.02 -7.85
N GLY A 145 -8.01 22.56 -6.79
CA GLY A 145 -9.07 21.55 -6.89
C GLY A 145 -8.53 20.12 -7.09
N LEU A 146 -7.23 19.92 -6.91
CA LEU A 146 -6.59 18.60 -6.93
C LEU A 146 -6.84 17.88 -5.62
N LEU A 147 -6.82 16.55 -5.70
CA LEU A 147 -6.63 15.66 -4.57
C LEU A 147 -5.17 15.21 -4.53
N VAL A 148 -4.65 14.93 -3.35
CA VAL A 148 -3.34 14.27 -3.17
C VAL A 148 -3.51 13.07 -2.23
N PRO A 149 -2.73 11.98 -2.40
CA PRO A 149 -2.68 10.91 -1.43
C PRO A 149 -2.46 11.44 0.00
N PHE A 150 -3.14 10.84 0.97
CA PHE A 150 -2.99 11.22 2.39
C PHE A 150 -1.58 10.96 2.91
N GLU A 151 -0.95 9.88 2.47
CA GLU A 151 0.44 9.57 2.78
C GLU A 151 1.35 10.28 1.79
N THR A 152 2.36 10.99 2.30
CA THR A 152 3.33 11.72 1.48
C THR A 152 4.71 11.09 1.60
N ARG A 153 5.49 11.11 0.52
CA ARG A 153 6.85 10.52 0.50
C ARG A 153 7.78 11.17 1.51
N ASN A 154 7.65 12.49 1.67
CA ASN A 154 8.40 13.29 2.64
C ASN A 154 7.39 13.95 3.59
N PRO A 155 6.95 13.26 4.66
CA PRO A 155 6.09 13.92 5.63
C PRO A 155 6.83 15.14 6.17
N THR A 156 6.19 16.31 6.08
CA THR A 156 6.71 17.51 6.74
C THR A 156 6.94 17.14 8.21
N PRO A 157 8.17 17.24 8.74
CA PRO A 157 8.41 16.84 10.12
C PRO A 157 7.58 17.74 11.04
N CYS A 158 6.50 17.19 11.59
CA CYS A 158 5.59 17.94 12.45
C CYS A 158 6.06 18.01 13.90
N CYS A 159 7.25 17.50 14.22
CA CYS A 159 7.79 17.47 15.58
C CYS A 159 9.29 17.80 15.60
N ALA A 160 9.63 19.08 15.39
CA ALA A 160 10.97 19.61 15.66
C ALA A 160 10.92 20.96 16.37
N ALA A 161 10.10 21.09 17.43
CA ALA A 161 10.22 22.13 18.46
C ALA A 161 9.18 21.90 19.57
N HIS A 162 9.51 21.10 20.58
CA HIS A 162 8.84 21.14 21.89
C HIS A 162 9.86 20.89 22.99
#